data_AF-A0A8T5A2V5-F1
#
_entry.id   AF-A0A8T5A2V5-F1
#
_cell.length_a   1.000
_cell.length_b   1.000
_cell.length_c   1.000
_cell.angle_alpha   90.00
_cell.angle_beta   90.00
_cell.angle_gamma   90.00
#
_symmetry.space_group_name_H-M   'P 1'
#
loop_
_entity.id
_entity.type
_entity.pdbx_description
1 polymer ?
#
loop_
_entity_poly.entity_id
_entity_poly.type
_entity_poly.pdbx_seq_one_letter_code
_entity_poly.pdbx_strand_id
1 'polypeptide(L)'
;LGGFTLTFIPMSNKDNAFIEVSASKESGGFDWIYSMSVGYFTSIPVGGGPHKIDVLNLLNVESLEPSEYASSEGWFLSSIVQLAILSNETVSYVSSEPGTVSYPMLRGWYINPMFPQPPIQLQAFFGFANDPTPVNELTFTFSGLIIPELTGLAPLIALMIISSILLLLKKSPKIN
;
A
#
# COMPACT_ATOMS: atom_id res chain seq x y z
N LEU A 1 17.14 -6.48 -17.09
CA LEU A 1 17.03 -7.69 -16.25
C LEU A 1 18.36 -8.23 -15.73
N GLY A 2 19.54 -7.79 -16.19
CA GLY A 2 20.85 -8.24 -15.67
C GLY A 2 21.25 -7.65 -14.30
N GLY A 3 20.32 -7.62 -13.35
CA GLY A 3 20.44 -6.89 -12.08
C GLY A 3 19.20 -6.94 -11.18
N PHE A 4 18.04 -7.19 -11.81
CA PHE A 4 16.73 -7.14 -11.18
C PHE A 4 16.01 -8.47 -11.37
N THR A 5 15.28 -8.90 -10.35
CA THR A 5 14.60 -10.20 -10.34
C THR A 5 13.52 -10.32 -11.42
N LEU A 6 13.36 -11.52 -11.97
CA LEU A 6 12.35 -11.82 -13.00
C LEU A 6 10.92 -11.67 -12.48
N THR A 7 10.72 -11.62 -11.15
CA THR A 7 9.41 -11.41 -10.53
C THR A 7 8.79 -10.06 -10.88
N PHE A 8 9.57 -9.10 -11.40
CA PHE A 8 9.05 -7.81 -11.87
C PHE A 8 8.15 -7.94 -13.11
N ILE A 9 8.36 -8.94 -13.96
CA ILE A 9 7.56 -9.15 -15.17
C ILE A 9 6.09 -9.42 -14.81
N PRO A 10 5.76 -10.48 -14.04
CA PRO A 10 4.37 -10.75 -13.67
C PRO A 10 3.75 -9.64 -12.81
N MET A 11 4.55 -8.92 -11.99
CA MET A 11 4.07 -7.72 -11.30
C MET A 11 3.60 -6.66 -12.32
N SER A 12 4.46 -6.27 -13.25
CA SER A 12 4.16 -5.19 -14.19
C SER A 12 2.92 -5.42 -15.07
N ASN A 13 2.45 -6.67 -15.19
CA ASN A 13 1.31 -7.04 -16.01
C ASN A 13 -0.07 -6.80 -15.36
N LYS A 14 -0.12 -6.41 -14.09
CA LYS A 14 -1.40 -6.18 -13.40
C LYS A 14 -1.93 -4.77 -13.67
N ASP A 15 -3.25 -4.66 -13.81
CA ASP A 15 -3.94 -3.38 -14.04
C ASP A 15 -3.58 -2.37 -12.94
N ASN A 16 -3.29 -1.13 -13.35
CA ASN A 16 -2.81 -0.02 -12.50
C ASN A 16 -1.41 -0.23 -11.88
N ALA A 17 -0.62 -1.21 -12.34
CA ALA A 17 0.80 -1.27 -12.03
C ALA A 17 1.52 -0.02 -12.58
N PHE A 18 2.47 0.50 -11.82
CA PHE A 18 3.44 1.46 -12.33
C PHE A 18 4.85 0.99 -11.98
N ILE A 19 5.80 1.35 -12.84
CA ILE A 19 7.21 1.02 -12.67
C ILE A 19 7.95 2.33 -12.45
N GLU A 20 8.73 2.39 -11.39
CA GLU A 20 9.69 3.47 -11.17
C GLU A 20 11.10 2.93 -11.38
N VAL A 21 11.91 3.68 -12.12
CA VAL A 21 13.34 3.40 -12.31
C VAL A 21 14.08 4.66 -11.93
N SER A 22 15.03 4.55 -11.02
CA SER A 22 15.90 5.66 -10.67
C SER A 22 17.36 5.22 -10.62
N ALA A 23 18.24 6.17 -10.89
CA ALA A 23 19.67 6.02 -10.73
C ALA A 23 20.19 7.23 -9.98
N SER A 24 21.01 7.00 -8.96
CA SER A 24 21.68 8.04 -8.19
C SER A 24 23.16 7.71 -8.04
N LYS A 25 23.96 8.75 -7.82
CA LYS A 25 25.39 8.61 -7.55
C LYS A 25 25.65 9.11 -6.15
N GLU A 26 26.44 8.39 -5.38
CA GLU A 26 26.87 8.84 -4.06
C GLU A 26 27.64 10.18 -4.17
N SER A 27 27.29 11.14 -3.32
CA SER A 27 28.00 12.42 -3.26
C SER A 27 29.40 12.23 -2.68
N GLY A 28 30.45 12.43 -3.49
CA GLY A 28 31.85 12.25 -3.08
C GLY A 28 32.38 10.83 -3.27
N GLY A 29 31.52 9.87 -3.63
CA GLY A 29 31.89 8.50 -3.99
C GLY A 29 31.94 8.27 -5.51
N PHE A 30 32.28 7.05 -5.90
CA PHE A 30 32.22 6.57 -7.29
C PHE A 30 31.05 5.64 -7.56
N ASP A 31 30.33 5.23 -6.51
CA ASP A 31 29.29 4.22 -6.61
C ASP A 31 27.99 4.80 -7.18
N TRP A 32 27.42 4.05 -8.12
CA TRP A 32 26.12 4.30 -8.71
C TRP A 32 25.10 3.33 -8.11
N ILE A 33 23.98 3.86 -7.64
CA ILE A 33 22.86 3.08 -7.13
C ILE A 33 21.78 3.11 -8.20
N TYR A 34 21.39 1.92 -8.67
CA TYR A 34 20.24 1.73 -9.54
C TYR A 34 19.11 1.11 -8.72
N SER A 35 17.92 1.68 -8.79
CA SER A 35 16.74 1.11 -8.17
C SER A 35 15.61 0.96 -9.17
N MET A 36 14.85 -0.11 -9.02
CA MET A 36 13.64 -0.38 -9.76
C MET A 36 12.58 -0.80 -8.76
N SER A 37 11.39 -0.22 -8.86
CA SER A 37 10.23 -0.62 -8.05
C SER A 37 9.02 -0.83 -8.95
N VAL A 38 8.14 -1.72 -8.51
CA VAL A 38 6.79 -1.87 -9.08
C VAL A 38 5.81 -1.59 -7.95
N GLY A 39 4.87 -0.69 -8.21
CA GLY A 39 3.89 -0.25 -7.23
C GLY A 39 2.46 -0.38 -7.75
N TYR A 40 1.52 -0.38 -6.80
CA TYR A 40 0.08 -0.40 -7.04
C TYR A 40 -0.63 0.52 -6.07
N PHE A 41 -1.71 1.12 -6.54
CA PHE A 41 -2.71 1.73 -5.67
C PHE A 41 -4.02 0.98 -5.89
N THR A 42 -4.61 0.50 -4.79
CA THR A 42 -5.91 -0.18 -4.82
C THR A 42 -6.75 0.26 -3.64
N SER A 43 -8.06 0.34 -3.85
CA SER A 43 -9.02 0.54 -2.77
C SER A 43 -9.26 -0.78 -2.04
N ILE A 44 -9.46 -0.69 -0.72
CA ILE A 44 -9.83 -1.82 0.13
C ILE A 44 -11.36 -1.79 0.31
N PRO A 45 -12.05 -2.95 0.36
CA PRO A 45 -13.48 -2.99 0.59
C PRO A 45 -13.90 -2.23 1.85
N VAL A 46 -15.05 -1.56 1.77
CA VAL A 46 -15.62 -0.83 2.89
C VAL A 46 -16.08 -1.78 4.00
N GLY A 47 -15.91 -1.37 5.24
CA GLY A 47 -16.26 -2.18 6.40
C GLY A 47 -15.46 -1.81 7.65
N GLY A 48 -15.97 -2.26 8.80
CA GLY A 48 -15.23 -2.20 10.06
C GLY A 48 -14.56 -3.53 10.37
N GLY A 49 -13.54 -3.49 11.24
CA GLY A 49 -12.86 -4.69 11.73
C GLY A 49 -11.52 -4.94 11.04
N PRO A 50 -11.00 -6.19 11.09
CA PRO A 50 -9.71 -6.53 10.53
C PRO A 50 -9.77 -6.65 9.00
N HIS A 51 -8.78 -6.05 8.34
CA HIS A 51 -8.57 -6.07 6.90
C HIS A 51 -7.22 -6.73 6.63
N LYS A 52 -7.24 -7.88 5.94
CA LYS A 52 -6.03 -8.62 5.58
C LYS A 52 -5.61 -8.30 4.15
N ILE A 53 -4.35 -7.93 4.00
CA ILE A 53 -3.68 -7.70 2.73
C ILE A 53 -2.77 -8.90 2.47
N ASP A 54 -2.97 -9.55 1.33
CA ASP A 54 -2.03 -10.53 0.78
C ASP A 54 -1.16 -9.83 -0.26
N VAL A 55 0.08 -9.54 0.09
CA VAL A 55 0.95 -8.71 -0.72
C VAL A 55 1.44 -9.48 -1.96
N LEU A 56 1.71 -10.78 -1.85
CA LEU A 56 2.15 -11.58 -2.99
C LEU A 56 1.05 -11.66 -4.06
N ASN A 57 -0.20 -11.91 -3.62
CA ASN A 57 -1.35 -11.86 -4.50
C ASN A 57 -1.59 -10.45 -5.09
N LEU A 58 -1.35 -9.39 -4.31
CA LEU A 58 -1.41 -8.03 -4.83
C LEU A 58 -0.34 -7.76 -5.90
N LEU A 59 0.86 -8.32 -5.74
CA LEU A 59 1.96 -8.23 -6.69
C LEU A 59 1.85 -9.26 -7.84
N ASN A 60 0.81 -10.10 -7.87
CA ASN A 60 0.61 -11.14 -8.88
C ASN A 60 1.82 -12.11 -8.99
N VAL A 61 2.38 -12.50 -7.84
CA VAL A 61 3.48 -13.47 -7.76
C VAL A 61 3.21 -14.49 -6.65
N GLU A 62 3.81 -15.67 -6.77
CA GLU A 62 3.74 -16.71 -5.73
C GLU A 62 4.83 -16.54 -4.67
N SER A 63 5.94 -15.90 -5.02
CA SER A 63 7.06 -15.66 -4.12
C SER A 63 7.86 -14.42 -4.50
N LEU A 64 8.62 -13.90 -3.54
CA LEU A 64 9.69 -12.93 -3.79
C LEU A 64 11.04 -13.57 -3.51
N GLU A 65 11.94 -13.48 -4.48
CA GLU A 65 13.33 -13.89 -4.33
C GLU A 65 14.22 -12.64 -4.32
N PRO A 66 15.27 -12.61 -3.50
CA PRO A 66 16.23 -11.52 -3.54
C PRO A 66 16.92 -11.47 -4.92
N SER A 67 17.38 -10.29 -5.31
CA SER A 67 18.31 -10.20 -6.43
C SER A 67 19.67 -10.82 -6.05
N GLU A 68 20.39 -11.41 -7.01
CA GLU A 68 21.79 -11.82 -6.81
C GLU A 68 22.71 -10.64 -6.45
N TYR A 69 22.25 -9.41 -6.72
CA TYR A 69 22.93 -8.16 -6.40
C TYR A 69 22.39 -7.50 -5.13
N ALA A 70 21.53 -8.20 -4.38
CA ALA A 70 21.03 -7.71 -3.13
C ALA A 70 22.18 -7.57 -2.10
N SER A 71 22.30 -6.40 -1.49
CA SER A 71 23.13 -6.10 -0.34
C SER A 71 22.28 -5.90 0.92
N SER A 72 22.76 -6.44 2.05
CA SER A 72 22.33 -6.09 3.41
C SER A 72 23.19 -4.99 4.05
N GLU A 73 24.24 -4.56 3.35
CA GLU A 73 25.18 -3.52 3.79
C GLU A 73 24.81 -2.15 3.20
N GLY A 74 24.94 -1.09 4.01
CA GLY A 74 24.70 0.30 3.60
C GLY A 74 23.39 0.89 4.13
N TRP A 75 23.11 2.14 3.72
CA TRP A 75 21.91 2.89 4.15
C TRP A 75 20.62 2.44 3.44
N PHE A 76 20.77 1.76 2.30
CA PHE A 76 19.65 1.29 1.49
C PHE A 76 19.68 -0.23 1.46
N LEU A 77 18.81 -0.86 2.26
CA LEU A 77 18.56 -2.29 2.10
C LEU A 77 18.05 -2.53 0.68
N SER A 78 18.69 -3.43 -0.03
CA SER A 78 18.14 -3.95 -1.28
C SER A 78 16.98 -4.91 -0.96
N SER A 79 16.04 -5.09 -1.90
CA SER A 79 14.90 -6.01 -1.72
C SER A 79 13.99 -5.65 -0.52
N ILE A 80 13.22 -4.57 -0.69
CA ILE A 80 12.23 -4.10 0.27
C ILE A 80 10.85 -4.08 -0.38
N VAL A 81 9.83 -4.47 0.37
CA VAL A 81 8.43 -4.16 0.09
C VAL A 81 7.99 -3.02 0.99
N GLN A 82 7.37 -1.99 0.41
CA GLN A 82 6.76 -0.89 1.15
C GLN A 82 5.24 -1.01 1.04
N LEU A 83 4.56 -0.92 2.19
CA LEU A 83 3.11 -0.87 2.30
C LEU A 83 2.71 0.42 3.01
N ALA A 84 1.83 1.20 2.38
CA ALA A 84 1.23 2.37 2.98
C ALA A 84 -0.29 2.24 2.96
N ILE A 85 -0.92 2.43 4.13
CA ILE A 85 -2.36 2.50 4.28
C ILE A 85 -2.74 3.97 4.40
N LEU A 86 -3.44 4.44 3.37
CA LEU A 86 -3.94 5.81 3.29
C LEU A 86 -5.38 5.84 3.81
N SER A 87 -5.65 6.67 4.81
CA SER A 87 -6.98 6.85 5.39
C SER A 87 -7.09 8.20 6.11
N ASN A 88 -8.29 8.78 6.08
CA ASN A 88 -8.62 9.93 6.94
C ASN A 88 -9.04 9.48 8.35
N GLU A 89 -9.47 8.22 8.48
CA GLU A 89 -9.80 7.57 9.75
C GLU A 89 -8.57 6.87 10.34
N THR A 90 -8.52 6.75 11.66
CA THR A 90 -7.46 6.00 12.36
C THR A 90 -7.47 4.54 11.94
N VAL A 91 -6.29 4.03 11.56
CA VAL A 91 -6.06 2.60 11.35
C VAL A 91 -4.94 2.11 12.26
N SER A 92 -5.00 0.84 12.67
CA SER A 92 -4.06 0.24 13.60
C SER A 92 -3.57 -1.10 13.07
N TYR A 93 -2.28 -1.38 13.22
CA TYR A 93 -1.73 -2.71 12.97
C TYR A 93 -2.39 -3.77 13.87
N VAL A 94 -2.60 -4.98 13.34
CA VAL A 94 -3.14 -6.14 14.07
C VAL A 94 -2.14 -7.29 14.06
N SER A 95 -1.74 -7.76 12.88
CA SER A 95 -0.82 -8.89 12.71
C SER A 95 -0.16 -8.86 11.33
N SER A 96 0.93 -9.60 11.16
CA SER A 96 1.59 -9.81 9.88
C SER A 96 2.22 -11.19 9.85
N GLU A 97 2.36 -11.74 8.65
CA GLU A 97 3.18 -12.93 8.42
C GLU A 97 4.19 -12.64 7.30
N PRO A 98 5.50 -12.83 7.56
CA PRO A 98 6.13 -13.16 8.84
C PRO A 98 5.86 -12.10 9.93
N GLY A 99 6.15 -12.39 11.19
CA GLY A 99 5.96 -11.41 12.27
C GLY A 99 6.81 -10.14 12.16
N THR A 100 6.57 -9.20 13.08
CA THR A 100 7.32 -7.93 13.14
C THR A 100 8.71 -8.11 13.75
N VAL A 101 9.66 -7.30 13.27
CA VAL A 101 11.05 -7.24 13.73
C VAL A 101 11.46 -5.79 14.07
N SER A 102 12.57 -5.65 14.80
CA SER A 102 13.19 -4.35 15.07
C SER A 102 13.97 -3.83 13.86
N TYR A 103 14.07 -2.50 13.74
CA TYR A 103 14.95 -1.86 12.77
C TYR A 103 16.44 -1.99 13.20
N PRO A 104 17.40 -2.22 12.28
CA PRO A 104 17.21 -2.45 10.83
C PRO A 104 16.64 -3.85 10.56
N MET A 105 15.59 -3.91 9.72
CA MET A 105 14.95 -5.18 9.38
C MET A 105 15.78 -5.90 8.30
N LEU A 106 16.40 -7.03 8.64
CA LEU A 106 17.08 -7.88 7.64
C LEU A 106 16.10 -8.84 6.97
N ARG A 107 15.19 -9.42 7.78
CA ARG A 107 14.06 -10.23 7.30
C ARG A 107 12.87 -10.07 8.23
N GLY A 108 11.76 -9.55 7.71
CA GLY A 108 10.54 -9.36 8.51
C GLY A 108 9.91 -7.99 8.35
N TRP A 109 8.72 -7.82 8.93
CA TRP A 109 7.98 -6.57 8.89
C TRP A 109 8.49 -5.57 9.94
N TYR A 110 8.64 -4.32 9.54
CA TYR A 110 8.87 -3.19 10.43
C TYR A 110 7.74 -2.18 10.23
N ILE A 111 7.09 -1.82 11.33
CA ILE A 111 6.05 -0.79 11.34
C ILE A 111 6.73 0.54 11.66
N ASN A 112 6.61 1.50 10.75
CA ASN A 112 7.22 2.80 10.93
C ASN A 112 6.41 3.63 11.94
N PRO A 113 6.98 4.00 13.11
CA PRO A 113 6.27 4.76 14.12
C PRO A 113 6.10 6.24 13.77
N MET A 114 6.77 6.74 12.73
CA MET A 114 6.80 8.18 12.41
C MET A 114 5.56 8.68 11.68
N PHE A 115 4.76 7.80 11.07
CA PHE A 115 3.68 8.19 10.16
C PHE A 115 2.26 7.81 10.61
N PRO A 116 1.79 8.14 11.83
CA PRO A 116 0.37 8.13 12.15
C PRO A 116 -0.23 9.54 11.92
N GLN A 117 -0.13 10.07 10.69
CA GLN A 117 -0.65 11.41 10.35
C GLN A 117 -1.39 11.38 9.01
N PRO A 118 -2.66 11.82 8.95
CA PRO A 118 -3.43 11.80 7.70
C PRO A 118 -2.66 12.46 6.52
N PRO A 119 -2.74 11.89 5.31
CA PRO A 119 -3.52 10.70 4.97
C PRO A 119 -2.80 9.36 5.27
N ILE A 120 -1.49 9.36 5.58
CA ILE A 120 -0.75 8.12 5.86
C ILE A 120 -1.00 7.73 7.31
N GLN A 121 -1.85 6.73 7.53
CA GLN A 121 -2.19 6.28 8.88
C GLN A 121 -1.30 5.13 9.34
N LEU A 122 -0.82 4.32 8.40
CA LEU A 122 0.09 3.23 8.69
C LEU A 122 1.07 3.05 7.54
N GLN A 123 2.35 3.00 7.88
CA GLN A 123 3.40 2.63 6.94
C GLN A 123 4.19 1.47 7.51
N ALA A 124 4.34 0.43 6.71
CA ALA A 124 5.12 -0.74 7.05
C ALA A 124 6.09 -1.07 5.92
N PHE A 125 7.22 -1.64 6.30
CA PHE A 125 8.21 -2.11 5.37
C PHE A 125 8.50 -3.58 5.67
N PHE A 126 8.73 -4.38 4.63
CA PHE A 126 9.22 -5.73 4.78
C PHE A 126 10.56 -5.82 4.05
N GLY A 127 11.63 -6.06 4.81
CA GLY A 127 12.95 -6.32 4.27
C GLY A 127 13.16 -7.82 4.10
N PHE A 128 13.87 -8.22 3.05
CA PHE A 128 14.42 -9.57 2.91
C PHE A 128 15.84 -9.58 2.33
N ALA A 129 16.40 -8.40 2.02
CA ALA A 129 17.81 -8.18 1.71
C ALA A 129 18.36 -9.23 0.73
N ASN A 130 19.45 -9.89 1.12
CA ASN A 130 20.12 -10.97 0.40
C ASN A 130 19.85 -12.35 1.00
N ASP A 131 18.79 -12.51 1.81
CA ASP A 131 18.45 -13.81 2.37
C ASP A 131 18.00 -14.77 1.25
N PRO A 132 18.69 -15.91 1.05
CA PRO A 132 18.44 -16.79 -0.09
C PRO A 132 17.10 -17.53 0.00
N THR A 133 16.37 -17.42 1.12
CA THR A 133 15.08 -18.09 1.31
C THR A 133 13.98 -17.29 0.61
N PRO A 134 13.24 -17.87 -0.35
CA PRO A 134 12.11 -17.20 -0.98
C PRO A 134 11.05 -16.77 0.06
N VAL A 135 10.40 -15.64 -0.20
CA VAL A 135 9.29 -15.13 0.60
C VAL A 135 8.00 -15.67 -0.02
N ASN A 136 7.46 -16.74 0.56
CA ASN A 136 6.26 -17.44 0.06
C ASN A 136 4.98 -17.06 0.81
N GLU A 137 5.11 -16.32 1.92
CA GLU A 137 3.99 -15.76 2.67
C GLU A 137 4.33 -14.32 3.00
N LEU A 138 3.47 -13.39 2.59
CA LEU A 138 3.63 -11.98 2.89
C LEU A 138 2.27 -11.34 3.10
N THR A 139 1.82 -11.34 4.35
CA THR A 139 0.50 -10.82 4.71
C THR A 139 0.58 -9.75 5.78
N PHE A 140 -0.36 -8.81 5.71
CA PHE A 140 -0.43 -7.69 6.63
C PHE A 140 -1.89 -7.44 7.01
N THR A 141 -2.20 -7.47 8.28
CA THR A 141 -3.54 -7.24 8.82
C THR A 141 -3.55 -5.97 9.64
N PHE A 142 -4.50 -5.09 9.33
CA PHE A 142 -4.76 -3.88 10.09
C PHE A 142 -6.25 -3.85 10.47
N SER A 143 -6.61 -3.00 11.42
CA SER A 143 -8.01 -2.72 11.78
C SER A 143 -8.29 -1.25 11.65
N GLY A 144 -9.54 -0.93 11.34
CA GLY A 144 -9.99 0.43 11.15
C GLY A 144 -11.39 0.44 10.55
N LEU A 145 -12.04 1.59 10.63
CA LEU A 145 -13.30 1.81 9.93
C LEU A 145 -12.97 2.34 8.52
N ILE A 146 -13.28 1.56 7.49
CA ILE A 146 -13.16 1.98 6.10
C ILE A 146 -14.54 2.45 5.64
N ILE A 147 -14.72 3.77 5.58
CA ILE A 147 -15.95 4.40 5.10
C ILE A 147 -15.76 4.69 3.59
N PRO A 148 -16.77 4.44 2.74
CA PRO A 148 -16.70 4.91 1.37
C PRO A 148 -16.52 6.42 1.35
N GLU A 149 -15.48 6.91 0.67
CA GLU A 149 -15.39 8.32 0.36
C GLU A 149 -16.53 8.63 -0.63
N LEU A 150 -17.59 9.26 -0.12
CA LEU A 150 -18.62 9.82 -0.98
C LEU A 150 -17.96 10.93 -1.80
N THR A 151 -17.66 10.64 -3.06
CA THR A 151 -17.18 11.65 -4.01
C THR A 151 -18.11 12.86 -3.92
N GLY A 152 -17.55 14.06 -3.73
CA GLY A 152 -18.24 15.22 -3.16
C GLY A 152 -19.54 15.67 -3.85
N LEU A 153 -19.86 15.13 -5.03
CA LEU A 153 -21.12 15.35 -5.72
C LEU A 153 -22.28 14.53 -5.14
N ALA A 154 -22.05 13.36 -4.54
CA ALA A 154 -23.11 12.50 -4.00
C ALA A 154 -23.99 13.20 -2.93
N PRO A 155 -23.43 13.86 -1.89
CA PRO A 155 -24.24 14.60 -0.93
C PRO A 155 -24.94 15.82 -1.58
N LEU A 156 -24.31 16.46 -2.56
CA LEU A 156 -24.86 17.59 -3.30
C LEU A 156 -26.07 17.19 -4.15
N ILE A 157 -25.99 16.05 -4.84
CA ILE A 157 -27.08 15.44 -5.59
C ILE A 157 -28.22 15.04 -4.64
N ALA A 158 -27.90 14.41 -3.51
CA ALA A 158 -28.91 14.07 -2.50
C ALA A 158 -29.66 15.31 -1.99
N LEU A 159 -28.95 16.40 -1.71
CA LEU A 159 -29.54 17.69 -1.31
C LEU A 159 -30.44 18.30 -2.41
N MET A 160 -30.01 18.24 -3.68
CA MET A 160 -30.82 18.70 -4.81
C MET A 160 -32.11 17.88 -4.97
N ILE A 161 -32.05 16.56 -4.77
CA ILE A 161 -33.23 15.69 -4.85
C ILE A 161 -34.18 15.97 -3.67
N ILE A 162 -33.66 16.04 -2.44
CA ILE A 162 -34.47 16.31 -1.24
C ILE A 162 -35.15 17.68 -1.35
N SER A 163 -34.42 18.73 -1.76
CA SER A 163 -34.99 20.06 -1.94
C SER A 163 -36.09 20.09 -3.02
N SER A 164 -35.90 19.37 -4.13
CA SER A 164 -36.90 19.25 -5.19
C SER A 164 -38.18 18.56 -4.70
N ILE A 165 -38.05 17.47 -3.93
CA ILE A 165 -39.18 16.75 -3.33
C ILE A 165 -39.94 17.63 -2.33
N LEU A 166 -39.22 18.35 -1.46
CA LEU A 166 -39.83 19.27 -0.49
C LEU A 166 -40.61 20.40 -1.19
N LEU A 167 -40.08 20.94 -2.29
CA LEU A 167 -40.78 21.96 -3.08
C LEU A 167 -42.06 21.42 -3.73
N LEU A 168 -42.03 20.18 -4.24
CA LEU A 168 -43.20 19.52 -4.82
C LEU A 168 -44.27 19.21 -3.75
N LEU A 169 -43.88 18.69 -2.59
CA LEU A 169 -44.78 18.41 -1.47
C LEU A 169 -45.43 19.69 -0.91
N LYS A 170 -44.69 20.80 -0.89
CA LYS A 170 -45.22 22.11 -0.48
C LYS A 170 -46.19 22.70 -1.51
N LYS A 171 -46.08 22.31 -2.79
CA LYS A 171 -46.95 22.74 -3.88
C LYS A 171 -48.19 21.87 -4.07
N SER A 172 -48.27 20.68 -3.47
CA SER A 172 -49.48 19.87 -3.50
C SER A 172 -50.64 20.63 -2.82
N PRO A 173 -51.69 21.02 -3.54
CA PRO A 173 -52.85 21.67 -2.94
C PRO A 173 -53.49 20.69 -1.95
N LYS A 174 -53.91 21.17 -0.78
CA LYS A 174 -54.74 20.38 0.13
C LYS A 174 -56.00 19.99 -0.64
N ILE A 175 -56.18 18.70 -0.88
CA ILE A 175 -57.43 18.15 -1.39
C ILE A 175 -58.42 18.26 -0.22
N ASN A 176 -59.29 19.28 -0.29
CA ASN A 176 -60.48 19.42 0.54
C ASN A 176 -61.65 18.76 -0.18
#